data_AF-A0A2G9UE99-F1
#
_entry.id   AF-A0A2G9UE99-F1
#
_cell.length_a   1.000
_cell.length_b   1.000
_cell.length_c   1.000
_cell.angle_alpha   90.00
_cell.angle_beta   90.00
_cell.angle_gamma   90.00
#
_symmetry.space_group_name_H-M   'P 1'
#
loop_
_entity.id
_entity.type
_entity.pdbx_description
1 polymer ?
#
loop_
_entity_poly.entity_id
_entity_poly.type
_entity_poly.pdbx_seq_one_letter_code
_entity_poly.pdbx_strand_id
1 'polypeptide(L)'
;MGEEKNREITGMHNWLRFYTLEKNATENFDYKGFVIKRGNVMASVKFTWKGDLKRSGSILLGTSPEYDMALYTLCFLSRRGRDQCEVEIGGCPLAITSFEIIQNNKVFPFFLVSRPLVYFFHFKVFIGSIFPTAGPLTEQCRRLSGRV
;
A
#
# COMPACT_ATOMS: atom_id res chain seq x y z
N MET A 1 9.59 7.28 3.95
CA MET A 1 8.79 6.14 3.46
C MET A 1 9.43 5.62 2.18
N GLY A 2 9.81 4.35 2.16
CA GLY A 2 10.75 3.79 1.18
C GLY A 2 11.61 2.76 1.89
N GLU A 3 11.31 1.47 1.77
CA GLU A 3 12.09 0.40 2.39
C GLU A 3 12.93 -0.29 1.32
N GLU A 4 14.25 -0.15 1.44
CA GLU A 4 15.23 -0.89 0.66
C GLU A 4 15.71 -2.07 1.50
N LYS A 5 15.65 -3.27 0.93
CA LYS A 5 16.16 -4.49 1.56
C LYS A 5 16.90 -5.30 0.51
N ASN A 6 18.14 -5.69 0.79
CA ASN A 6 18.97 -6.49 -0.11
C ASN A 6 19.12 -5.90 -1.53
N ARG A 7 19.31 -4.58 -1.66
CA ARG A 7 19.38 -3.87 -2.95
C ARG A 7 18.11 -3.97 -3.80
N GLU A 8 16.98 -4.23 -3.15
CA GLU A 8 15.66 -4.22 -3.78
C GLU A 8 14.73 -3.31 -2.97
N ILE A 9 14.00 -2.45 -3.69
CA ILE A 9 13.04 -1.55 -3.09
C ILE A 9 11.75 -2.34 -2.85
N THR A 10 11.50 -2.70 -1.59
CA THR A 10 10.34 -3.48 -1.18
C THR A 10 9.17 -2.56 -0.86
N GLY A 11 9.39 -1.56 -0.02
CA GLY A 11 8.38 -0.56 0.34
C GLY A 11 8.49 0.68 -0.53
N MET A 12 7.49 0.96 -1.36
CA MET A 12 7.24 2.29 -1.96
C MET A 12 5.91 2.23 -2.72
N HIS A 13 4.81 2.48 -2.00
CA HIS A 13 3.44 2.31 -2.50
C HIS A 13 2.58 3.58 -2.41
N ASN A 14 3.20 4.71 -2.09
CA ASN A 14 2.54 6.01 -1.96
C ASN A 14 2.91 6.90 -3.16
N TRP A 15 1.90 7.39 -3.88
CA TRP A 15 2.09 8.18 -5.09
C TRP A 15 2.65 9.58 -4.81
N LEU A 16 2.34 10.18 -3.66
CA LEU A 16 2.89 11.49 -3.30
C LEU A 16 4.39 11.40 -3.03
N ARG A 17 4.84 10.32 -2.37
CA ARG A 17 6.27 10.02 -2.20
C ARG A 17 6.93 9.77 -3.54
N PHE A 18 6.29 9.01 -4.42
CA PHE A 18 6.77 8.79 -5.79
C PHE A 18 6.97 10.13 -6.52
N TYR A 19 5.95 11.00 -6.52
CA TYR A 19 5.98 12.32 -7.16
C TYR A 19 7.10 13.22 -6.61
N THR A 20 7.28 13.26 -5.29
CA THR A 20 8.34 14.08 -4.67
C THR A 20 9.75 13.59 -5.01
N LEU A 21 9.95 12.27 -5.14
CA LEU A 21 11.22 11.69 -5.56
C LEU A 21 11.50 11.96 -7.05
N GLU A 22 10.49 11.81 -7.90
CA GLU A 22 10.61 12.09 -9.34
C GLU A 22 10.91 13.56 -9.62
N LYS A 23 10.28 14.47 -8.87
CA LYS A 23 10.50 15.91 -9.02
C LYS A 23 11.90 16.36 -8.61
N ASN A 24 12.55 15.66 -7.67
CA ASN A 24 13.86 16.05 -7.17
C ASN A 24 14.98 15.25 -7.87
N ALA A 25 15.68 15.92 -8.79
CA ALA A 25 16.78 15.31 -9.54
C ALA A 25 17.92 14.77 -8.64
N THR A 26 18.09 15.28 -7.41
CA THR A 26 19.14 14.80 -6.49
C THR A 26 18.84 13.44 -5.87
N GLU A 27 17.60 12.95 -5.98
CA GLU A 27 17.17 11.69 -5.37
C GLU A 27 17.50 10.46 -6.22
N ASN A 28 18.07 10.63 -7.42
CA ASN A 28 18.43 9.56 -8.36
C ASN A 28 17.25 8.61 -8.61
N PHE A 29 16.09 9.19 -8.93
CA PHE A 29 14.86 8.47 -9.23
C PHE A 29 14.63 8.40 -10.74
N ASP A 30 14.51 7.18 -11.28
CA ASP A 30 14.35 6.93 -12.71
C ASP A 30 13.11 6.06 -12.97
N TYR A 31 12.08 6.66 -13.57
CA TYR A 31 10.85 5.97 -13.94
C TYR A 31 11.03 5.19 -15.25
N LYS A 32 10.72 3.89 -15.23
CA LYS A 32 10.92 2.98 -16.37
C LYS A 32 9.63 2.56 -17.08
N GLY A 33 8.48 3.09 -16.67
CA GLY A 33 7.17 2.75 -17.23
C GLY A 33 6.24 2.01 -16.27
N PHE A 34 5.04 1.67 -16.75
CA PHE A 34 4.04 0.91 -16.01
C PHE A 34 3.85 -0.49 -16.60
N VAL A 35 3.60 -1.47 -15.73
CA VAL A 35 3.30 -2.86 -16.10
C VAL A 35 1.79 -3.07 -16.19
N ILE A 36 1.03 -2.49 -15.24
CA ILE A 36 -0.44 -2.57 -15.19
C ILE A 36 -0.96 -1.17 -14.94
N LYS A 37 -1.98 -0.73 -15.67
CA LYS A 37 -2.71 0.52 -15.40
C LYS A 37 -4.21 0.22 -15.38
N ARG A 38 -4.90 0.73 -14.35
CA ARG A 38 -6.36 0.65 -14.17
C ARG A 38 -6.89 2.08 -14.16
N GLY A 39 -7.13 2.62 -15.36
CA GLY A 39 -7.49 4.01 -15.59
C GLY A 39 -6.62 4.98 -14.81
N ASN A 40 -7.26 5.88 -14.08
CA ASN A 40 -6.60 6.84 -13.20
C ASN A 40 -6.67 6.43 -11.71
N VAL A 41 -7.05 5.19 -11.42
CA VAL A 41 -7.24 4.70 -10.05
C VAL A 41 -5.97 4.07 -9.49
N MET A 42 -5.29 3.25 -10.31
CA MET A 42 -4.15 2.47 -9.85
C MET A 42 -3.19 2.19 -11.00
N ALA A 43 -1.89 2.17 -10.70
CA ALA A 43 -0.87 1.64 -11.59
C ALA A 43 0.15 0.79 -10.85
N SER A 44 0.63 -0.25 -11.51
CA SER A 44 1.85 -0.96 -11.16
C SER A 44 2.98 -0.37 -11.99
N VAL A 45 3.92 0.28 -11.33
CA VAL A 45 5.04 1.00 -11.94
C VAL A 45 6.36 0.26 -11.73
N LYS A 46 7.27 0.42 -12.69
CA LYS A 46 8.66 -0.03 -12.61
C LYS A 46 9.56 1.19 -12.58
N PHE A 47 10.48 1.22 -11.63
CA PHE A 47 11.41 2.35 -11.47
C PHE A 47 12.68 1.91 -10.76
N THR A 48 13.70 2.76 -10.86
CA THR A 48 14.95 2.64 -10.13
C THR A 48 15.09 3.81 -9.17
N TRP A 49 15.52 3.57 -7.94
CA TRP A 49 15.83 4.61 -6.97
C TRP A 49 17.21 4.32 -6.38
N LYS A 50 18.12 5.30 -6.47
CA LYS A 50 19.51 5.18 -5.97
C LYS A 50 20.30 3.97 -6.50
N GLY A 51 19.96 3.50 -7.70
CA GLY A 51 20.60 2.35 -8.35
C GLY A 51 19.88 1.02 -8.16
N ASP A 52 18.93 0.94 -7.24
CA ASP A 52 18.16 -0.28 -6.99
C ASP A 52 16.88 -0.32 -7.81
N LEU A 53 16.61 -1.48 -8.41
CA LEU A 53 15.46 -1.67 -9.29
C LEU A 53 14.26 -2.21 -8.51
N LYS A 54 13.13 -1.50 -8.57
CA LYS A 54 11.82 -2.07 -8.24
C LYS A 54 11.17 -2.63 -9.50
N ARG A 55 11.01 -3.95 -9.57
CA ARG A 55 10.41 -4.62 -10.75
C ARG A 55 8.94 -4.30 -10.92
N SER A 56 8.20 -4.20 -9.82
CA SER A 56 6.77 -3.92 -9.79
C SER A 56 6.41 -3.27 -8.46
N GLY A 57 5.85 -2.06 -8.52
CA GLY A 57 5.32 -1.33 -7.38
C GLY A 57 3.93 -0.81 -7.67
N SER A 58 2.94 -1.37 -7.00
CA SER A 58 1.55 -0.95 -7.13
C SER A 58 1.27 0.29 -6.30
N ILE A 59 0.71 1.33 -6.90
CA ILE A 59 0.33 2.59 -6.27
C ILE A 59 -1.10 2.96 -6.64
N LEU A 60 -1.85 3.52 -5.70
CA LEU A 60 -3.08 4.26 -6.00
C LEU A 60 -2.68 5.60 -6.64
N LEU A 61 -3.46 6.07 -7.61
CA LEU A 61 -3.20 7.31 -8.32
C LEU A 61 -4.34 8.30 -8.09
N GLY A 62 -3.99 9.58 -7.91
CA GLY A 62 -4.98 10.67 -7.77
C GLY A 62 -5.84 10.63 -6.51
N THR A 63 -5.57 9.70 -5.59
CA THR A 63 -6.21 9.62 -4.28
C THR A 63 -5.60 10.63 -3.31
N SER A 64 -6.37 11.10 -2.33
CA SER A 64 -5.81 11.96 -1.30
C SER A 64 -5.07 11.14 -0.22
N PRO A 65 -4.03 11.69 0.44
CA PRO A 65 -3.31 10.97 1.48
C PRO A 65 -4.21 10.47 2.63
N GLU A 66 -5.26 11.23 2.96
CA GLU A 66 -6.26 10.84 3.95
C GLU A 66 -7.15 9.69 3.48
N TYR A 67 -7.49 9.62 2.19
CA TYR A 67 -8.21 8.49 1.61
C TYR A 67 -7.37 7.21 1.70
N ASP A 68 -6.10 7.27 1.27
CA ASP A 68 -5.17 6.13 1.35
C ASP A 68 -5.02 5.66 2.80
N MET A 69 -4.82 6.59 3.74
CA MET A 69 -4.67 6.27 5.16
C MET A 69 -5.93 5.60 5.72
N ALA A 70 -7.12 6.16 5.46
CA ALA A 70 -8.38 5.60 5.96
C ALA A 70 -8.65 4.20 5.38
N LEU A 71 -8.46 4.03 4.07
CA LEU A 71 -8.65 2.76 3.37
C LEU A 71 -7.70 1.68 3.90
N TYR A 72 -6.42 2.04 4.08
CA TYR A 72 -5.41 1.14 4.61
C TYR A 72 -5.66 0.75 6.07
N THR A 73 -6.11 1.69 6.91
CA THR A 73 -6.50 1.39 8.29
C THR A 73 -7.72 0.46 8.33
N LEU A 74 -8.77 0.74 7.55
CA LEU A 74 -9.97 -0.10 7.51
C LEU A 74 -9.61 -1.52 7.07
N CYS A 75 -8.88 -1.66 5.97
CA CYS A 75 -8.48 -2.97 5.48
C CYS A 75 -7.61 -3.72 6.50
N PHE A 76 -6.65 -3.06 7.15
CA PHE A 76 -5.84 -3.68 8.19
C PHE A 76 -6.68 -4.13 9.40
N LEU A 77 -7.74 -3.41 9.77
CA LEU A 77 -8.63 -3.81 10.86
C LEU A 77 -9.55 -4.97 10.46
N SER A 78 -9.98 -5.02 9.20
CA SER A 78 -10.89 -6.05 8.69
C SER A 78 -10.19 -7.36 8.30
N ARG A 79 -9.06 -7.29 7.60
CA ARG A 79 -8.36 -8.43 6.98
C ARG A 79 -6.83 -8.23 7.10
N ARG A 80 -6.09 -9.27 7.49
CA ARG A 80 -4.63 -9.17 7.75
C ARG A 80 -3.85 -10.32 7.13
N GLY A 81 -2.59 -10.05 6.81
CA GLY A 81 -1.63 -11.05 6.36
C GLY A 81 -2.02 -11.63 5.00
N ARG A 82 -2.30 -12.94 4.98
CA ARG A 82 -2.65 -13.67 3.74
C ARG A 82 -4.08 -13.43 3.29
N ASP A 83 -4.94 -12.92 4.18
CA ASP A 83 -6.32 -12.61 3.87
C ASP A 83 -6.39 -11.21 3.27
N GLN A 84 -6.64 -11.14 1.96
CA GLN A 84 -6.64 -9.89 1.21
C GLN A 84 -7.95 -9.13 1.43
N CYS A 85 -7.84 -7.82 1.61
CA CYS A 85 -9.00 -6.94 1.68
C CYS A 85 -9.43 -6.56 0.26
N GLU A 86 -10.47 -7.20 -0.26
CA GLU A 86 -11.03 -6.89 -1.57
C GLU A 86 -11.88 -5.62 -1.50
N VAL A 87 -11.59 -4.66 -2.39
CA VAL A 87 -12.28 -3.38 -2.48
C VAL A 87 -12.50 -3.02 -3.94
N GLU A 88 -13.57 -2.28 -4.22
CA GLU A 88 -13.82 -1.74 -5.55
C GLU A 88 -13.67 -0.21 -5.50
N ILE A 89 -12.76 0.33 -6.30
CA ILE A 89 -12.54 1.78 -6.39
C ILE A 89 -12.80 2.21 -7.82
N GLY A 90 -13.80 3.07 -8.01
CA GLY A 90 -14.17 3.58 -9.33
C GLY A 90 -14.49 2.47 -10.33
N GLY A 91 -15.23 1.42 -9.94
CA GLY A 91 -15.58 0.31 -10.82
C GLY A 91 -14.44 -0.66 -11.17
N CYS A 92 -13.26 -0.48 -10.57
CA CYS A 92 -12.11 -1.37 -10.70
C CYS A 92 -11.93 -2.17 -9.39
N PRO A 93 -12.00 -3.51 -9.44
CA PRO A 93 -11.70 -4.32 -8.27
C PRO A 93 -10.20 -4.34 -7.98
N LEU A 94 -9.86 -4.19 -6.71
CA LEU A 94 -8.50 -4.15 -6.17
C LEU A 94 -8.44 -5.00 -4.90
N ALA A 95 -7.25 -5.47 -4.56
CA ALA A 95 -7.01 -6.21 -3.33
C ALA A 95 -5.93 -5.50 -2.52
N ILE A 96 -6.19 -5.19 -1.25
CA ILE A 96 -5.21 -4.58 -0.36
C ILE A 96 -4.61 -5.66 0.52
N THR A 97 -3.29 -5.76 0.48
CA THR A 97 -2.53 -6.69 1.32
C THR A 97 -1.80 -5.89 2.39
N SER A 98 -2.00 -6.25 3.66
CA SER A 98 -1.34 -5.60 4.79
C SER A 98 -0.64 -6.61 5.68
N PHE A 99 0.61 -6.31 6.02
CA PHE A 99 1.43 -7.09 6.93
C PHE A 99 1.62 -6.34 8.24
N GLU A 100 1.69 -7.09 9.34
CA GLU A 100 1.99 -6.56 10.66
C GLU A 100 3.51 -6.52 10.90
N ILE A 101 3.98 -5.53 11.66
CA ILE A 101 5.36 -5.52 12.15
C ILE A 101 5.44 -6.45 13.36
N ILE A 102 6.21 -7.52 13.22
CA ILE A 102 6.53 -8.41 14.34
C ILE A 102 7.83 -7.92 14.97
N GLN A 103 7.74 -7.28 16.15
CA GLN A 103 8.93 -6.94 16.94
C GLN A 103 9.20 -8.03 17.99
N ASN A 104 10.41 -8.59 18.00
CA ASN A 104 10.92 -9.53 19.02
C ASN A 104 9.98 -10.71 19.35
N ASN A 105 9.23 -11.25 18.38
CA ASN A 105 8.28 -12.36 18.59
C ASN A 105 7.23 -12.10 19.70
N LYS A 106 7.04 -10.84 20.11
CA LYS A 106 6.17 -10.44 21.22
C LYS A 106 5.17 -9.41 20.73
N VAL A 107 3.89 -9.78 20.77
CA VAL A 107 2.80 -8.82 20.69
C VAL A 107 2.79 -8.07 22.03
N PHE A 108 3.14 -6.78 22.05
CA PHE A 108 3.22 -6.01 23.29
C PHE A 108 1.83 -5.89 23.93
N PRO A 109 1.58 -6.51 25.10
CA PRO A 109 0.39 -6.22 25.87
C PRO A 109 0.63 -4.91 26.63
N PHE A 110 -0.13 -3.87 26.34
CA PHE A 110 -0.17 -2.71 27.22
C PHE A 110 -1.30 -2.94 28.23
N PHE A 111 -0.94 -3.28 29.48
CA PHE A 111 -1.90 -3.31 30.58
C PHE A 111 -2.20 -1.86 31.00
N LEU A 112 -3.25 -1.26 30.46
CA LEU A 112 -3.89 -0.14 31.15
C LEU A 112 -4.71 -0.72 32.30
N VAL A 113 -4.13 -0.74 33.49
CA VAL A 113 -4.90 -0.90 34.72
C VAL A 113 -5.79 0.33 34.87
N SER A 114 -7.08 0.20 34.55
CA SER A 114 -8.17 0.93 35.22
C SER A 114 -9.53 0.58 34.62
N ARG A 115 -10.08 -0.57 35.03
CA ARG A 115 -11.50 -0.79 35.44
C ARG A 115 -11.83 -2.29 35.48
N PRO A 116 -12.42 -2.81 36.57
CA PRO A 116 -12.77 -4.21 36.67
C PRO A 116 -14.10 -4.41 35.93
N LEU A 117 -14.09 -5.04 34.74
CA LEU A 117 -15.17 -5.85 34.17
C LEU A 117 -15.09 -6.08 32.65
N VAL A 118 -14.12 -5.50 31.94
CA VAL A 118 -13.90 -5.82 30.52
C VAL A 118 -12.41 -5.98 30.23
N TYR A 119 -11.96 -7.23 30.10
CA TYR A 119 -10.64 -7.52 29.53
C TYR A 119 -10.69 -7.26 28.02
N PHE A 120 -10.51 -6.00 27.59
CA PHE A 120 -10.12 -5.73 26.21
C PHE A 120 -8.64 -6.12 26.06
N PHE A 121 -8.39 -7.31 25.50
CA PHE A 121 -7.06 -7.66 25.01
C PHE A 121 -6.75 -6.77 23.79
N HIS A 122 -6.26 -5.55 24.03
CA HIS A 122 -5.79 -4.68 22.98
C HIS A 122 -4.35 -5.06 22.64
N PHE A 123 -4.20 -6.12 21.84
CA PHE A 123 -2.93 -6.45 21.21
C PHE A 123 -2.50 -5.25 20.35
N LYS A 124 -1.43 -4.54 20.74
CA LYS A 124 -0.84 -3.49 19.90
C LYS A 124 -0.17 -4.16 18.71
N VAL A 125 -0.92 -4.29 17.62
CA VAL A 125 -0.41 -4.74 16.32
C VAL A 125 -0.08 -3.49 15.51
N PHE A 126 1.18 -3.34 15.10
CA PHE A 126 1.62 -2.22 14.28
C PHE A 126 1.51 -2.58 12.80
N ILE A 127 1.00 -1.64 12.00
CA ILE A 127 0.95 -1.78 10.55
C ILE A 127 2.38 -1.72 10.01
N GLY A 128 2.79 -2.76 9.29
CA GLY A 128 4.05 -2.81 8.57
C GLY A 128 3.87 -2.36 7.13
N SER A 129 4.16 -3.25 6.19
CA SER A 129 3.95 -2.98 4.77
C SER A 129 2.48 -3.16 4.41
N ILE A 130 1.92 -2.17 3.72
CA ILE A 130 0.60 -2.25 3.11
C ILE A 130 0.67 -1.75 1.67
N PHE A 131 0.04 -2.49 0.76
CA PHE A 131 0.01 -2.12 -0.64
C PHE A 131 -1.22 -2.69 -1.36
N PRO A 132 -1.71 -1.96 -2.39
CA PRO A 132 -2.78 -2.42 -3.23
C PRO A 132 -2.23 -3.37 -4.31
N THR A 133 -3.05 -4.29 -4.79
CA THR A 133 -2.78 -5.19 -5.91
C THR A 133 -3.97 -5.13 -6.88
N ALA A 134 -3.68 -5.15 -8.17
CA ALA A 134 -4.73 -5.08 -9.17
C ALA A 134 -5.55 -6.37 -9.17
N GLY A 135 -6.87 -6.24 -9.03
CA GLY A 135 -7.81 -7.35 -9.22
C GLY A 135 -8.06 -7.65 -10.70
N PRO A 136 -9.03 -8.56 -10.97
CA PRO A 136 -9.46 -8.91 -12.32
C PRO A 136 -9.89 -7.68 -13.13
N LEU A 137 -9.51 -7.62 -14.41
CA LEU A 137 -9.93 -6.51 -15.27
C LEU A 137 -11.39 -6.69 -15.70
N THR A 138 -12.32 -6.02 -15.03
CA THR A 138 -13.74 -5.99 -15.39
C THR A 138 -14.00 -5.08 -16.59
N GLU A 139 -15.12 -5.28 -17.28
CA GLU A 139 -15.51 -4.44 -18.42
C GLU A 139 -15.76 -2.98 -18.01
N GLN A 140 -16.35 -2.78 -16.83
CA GLN A 140 -16.54 -1.45 -16.23
C GLN A 140 -15.20 -0.73 -16.02
N CYS A 141 -14.23 -1.42 -15.43
CA CYS A 141 -12.87 -0.88 -15.25
C CYS A 141 -12.19 -0.57 -16.59
N ARG A 142 -12.38 -1.42 -17.61
CA ARG A 142 -11.84 -1.21 -18.96
C ARG A 142 -12.43 0.04 -19.62
N ARG A 143 -13.75 0.22 -19.55
CA ARG A 143 -14.43 1.41 -20.11
C ARG A 143 -13.96 2.70 -19.46
N LEU A 144 -13.68 2.67 -18.15
CA LEU A 144 -13.12 3.83 -17.43
C LEU A 144 -11.64 4.07 -17.75
N SER A 145 -10.89 3.02 -18.08
CA SER A 145 -9.49 3.13 -18.49
C SER A 145 -9.31 3.71 -19.89
N GLY A 146 -10.28 3.52 -20.79
CA GLY A 146 -10.25 4.00 -22.18
C GLY A 146 -10.88 5.39 -22.41
N ARG A 147 -11.30 6.10 -21.35
CA ARG A 147 -11.89 7.45 -21.43
C ARG A 147 -10.86 8.58 -21.33
N VAL A 148 -9.59 8.31 -21.65
CA VAL A 148 -8.49 9.31 -21.66
C VAL A 148 -8.18 9.71 -23.09
#